data_AF-A0A5B9GAQ1-F1
#
_entry.id   AF-A0A5B9GAQ1-F1
#
_cell.length_a   1.000
_cell.length_b   1.000
_cell.length_c   1.000
_cell.angle_alpha   90.00
_cell.angle_beta   90.00
_cell.angle_gamma   90.00
#
_symmetry.space_group_name_H-M   'P 1'
#
loop_
_entity.id
_entity.type
_entity.pdbx_description
1 polymer ?
#
loop_
_entity_poly.entity_id
_entity_poly.type
_entity_poly.pdbx_seq_one_letter_code
_entity_poly.pdbx_strand_id
1 'polypeptide(L)'
;MLPTALVSASALLLFGIQTPFGYATLAAGLLVAMAVDRQLLKHLSLIAAGLLIISTVPLNADLSLGHMAAMGAALALAVIVPWVIDRYIYRERIIRFPMFTGQKWSLAAKLYLPGVVLLGYLILPVYLISTDVYQNWPDASSDTSIFWRLFVGVNAVGIWDELFFICTCFTLLLRHFPVWIANVLTAVMFSSFLWEIGYEAWGPLLTFPFALLQGYTFRLTKSFTYVVSVHLLFDLVLFLALVHAHDRSFLPIFIY
;
A
#
# COMPACT_ATOMS: atom_id res chain seq x y z
N MET A 1 22.74 1.85 -1.70
CA MET A 1 21.77 2.96 -1.87
C MET A 1 21.26 3.04 -3.30
N LEU A 2 22.11 3.40 -4.27
CA LEU A 2 21.70 3.63 -5.66
C LEU A 2 20.78 2.54 -6.28
N PRO A 3 21.10 1.23 -6.23
CA PRO A 3 20.23 0.22 -6.85
C PRO A 3 18.82 0.19 -6.24
N THR A 4 18.71 0.36 -4.93
CA THR A 4 17.40 0.42 -4.24
C THR A 4 16.66 1.71 -4.53
N ALA A 5 17.37 2.84 -4.63
CA ALA A 5 16.78 4.10 -5.05
C ALA A 5 16.21 4.00 -6.47
N LEU A 6 16.89 3.30 -7.39
CA LEU A 6 16.40 3.02 -8.73
C LEU A 6 15.15 2.12 -8.71
N VAL A 7 15.12 1.04 -7.90
CA VAL A 7 13.92 0.21 -7.74
C VAL A 7 12.75 1.02 -7.16
N SER A 8 13.00 1.85 -6.15
CA SER A 8 11.96 2.72 -5.56
C SER A 8 11.46 3.78 -6.56
N ALA A 9 12.36 4.43 -7.29
CA ALA A 9 12.02 5.36 -8.35
C ALA A 9 11.29 4.68 -9.52
N SER A 10 11.57 3.40 -9.79
CA SER A 10 10.85 2.65 -10.81
C SER A 10 9.36 2.49 -10.46
N ALA A 11 9.01 2.33 -9.19
CA ALA A 11 7.61 2.30 -8.76
C ALA A 11 6.93 3.64 -9.00
N LEU A 12 7.61 4.76 -8.74
CA LEU A 12 7.11 6.09 -9.08
C LEU A 12 6.89 6.24 -10.58
N LEU A 13 7.82 5.77 -11.40
CA LEU A 13 7.68 5.84 -12.86
C LEU A 13 6.60 4.90 -13.40
N LEU A 14 6.42 3.71 -12.81
CA LEU A 14 5.43 2.72 -13.23
C LEU A 14 4.01 3.13 -12.82
N PHE A 15 3.82 3.57 -11.58
CA PHE A 15 2.48 3.74 -11.00
C PHE A 15 2.10 5.21 -10.79
N GLY A 16 3.07 6.07 -10.44
CA GLY A 16 2.82 7.49 -10.24
C GLY A 16 2.79 8.30 -11.54
N ILE A 17 3.78 8.09 -12.41
CA ILE A 17 3.90 8.81 -13.70
C ILE A 17 3.37 7.95 -14.86
N GLN A 18 3.27 6.62 -14.69
CA GLN A 18 2.73 5.70 -15.68
C GLN A 18 3.49 5.72 -17.03
N THR A 19 4.82 5.62 -16.94
CA THR A 19 5.72 5.61 -18.11
C THR A 19 6.41 4.26 -18.27
N PRO A 20 6.69 3.81 -19.51
CA PRO A 20 7.45 2.59 -19.75
C PRO A 20 8.90 2.67 -19.26
N PHE A 21 9.43 3.87 -18.99
CA PHE A 21 10.76 4.04 -18.40
C PHE A 21 10.86 3.46 -16.99
N GLY A 22 9.74 3.18 -16.33
CA GLY A 22 9.71 2.45 -15.07
C GLY A 22 10.36 1.07 -15.19
N TYR A 23 10.05 0.31 -16.25
CA TYR A 23 10.67 -1.00 -16.48
C TYR A 23 12.18 -0.91 -16.70
N ALA A 24 12.62 0.07 -17.49
CA ALA A 24 14.05 0.31 -17.74
C ALA A 24 14.79 0.70 -16.45
N THR A 25 14.16 1.52 -15.61
CA THR A 25 14.73 1.96 -14.33
C THR A 25 14.80 0.80 -13.33
N LEU A 26 13.78 -0.06 -13.30
CA LEU A 26 13.77 -1.28 -12.49
C LEU A 26 14.91 -2.23 -12.91
N ALA A 27 15.05 -2.47 -14.22
CA ALA A 27 16.13 -3.29 -14.76
C ALA A 27 17.50 -2.71 -14.44
N ALA A 28 17.68 -1.39 -14.60
CA ALA A 28 18.91 -0.70 -14.22
C ALA A 28 19.23 -0.87 -12.72
N GLY A 29 18.21 -0.76 -11.85
CA GLY A 29 18.36 -1.00 -10.42
C GLY A 29 18.89 -2.41 -10.10
N LEU A 30 18.37 -3.44 -10.77
CA LEU A 30 18.83 -4.82 -10.61
C LEU A 30 20.24 -5.03 -11.21
N LEU A 31 20.56 -4.45 -12.37
CA LEU A 31 21.89 -4.54 -12.97
C LEU A 31 22.96 -3.88 -12.08
N VAL A 32 22.65 -2.72 -11.52
CA VAL A 32 23.53 -2.06 -10.54
C VAL A 32 23.64 -2.91 -9.27
N ALA A 33 22.55 -3.50 -8.79
CA ALA A 33 22.60 -4.39 -7.62
C ALA A 33 23.50 -5.61 -7.86
N MET A 34 23.45 -6.19 -9.06
CA MET A 34 24.29 -7.32 -9.47
C MET A 34 25.79 -6.98 -9.42
N ALA A 35 26.16 -5.75 -9.76
CA ALA A 35 27.55 -5.28 -9.67
C ALA A 35 27.99 -4.93 -8.24
N VAL A 36 27.05 -4.52 -7.37
CA VAL A 36 27.34 -4.03 -6.02
C VAL A 36 27.32 -5.14 -4.97
N ASP A 37 26.22 -5.88 -4.86
CA ASP A 37 26.06 -6.91 -3.83
C ASP A 37 25.01 -7.97 -4.22
N ARG A 38 25.40 -9.24 -4.12
CA ARG A 38 24.54 -10.38 -4.49
C ARG A 38 23.36 -10.55 -3.54
N GLN A 39 23.51 -10.22 -2.26
CA GLN A 39 22.41 -10.36 -1.30
C GLN A 39 21.35 -9.26 -1.53
N LEU A 40 21.80 -8.05 -1.80
CA LEU A 40 20.95 -6.94 -2.20
C LEU A 40 20.21 -7.26 -3.49
N LEU A 41 20.89 -7.81 -4.51
CA LEU A 41 20.25 -8.25 -5.75
C LEU A 41 19.10 -9.24 -5.47
N LYS A 42 19.34 -10.26 -4.63
CA LYS A 42 18.30 -11.23 -4.27
C LYS A 42 17.08 -10.53 -3.69
N HIS A 43 17.25 -9.69 -2.68
CA HIS A 43 16.11 -9.02 -2.03
C HIS A 43 15.41 -8.03 -2.96
N LEU A 44 16.16 -7.27 -3.78
CA LEU A 44 15.59 -6.35 -4.76
C LEU A 44 14.86 -7.10 -5.88
N SER A 45 15.30 -8.30 -6.25
CA SER A 45 14.60 -9.12 -7.25
C SER A 45 13.23 -9.60 -6.76
N LEU A 46 13.07 -9.82 -5.45
CA LEU A 46 11.76 -10.14 -4.85
C LEU A 46 10.81 -8.95 -4.92
N ILE A 47 11.30 -7.76 -4.57
CA ILE A 47 10.52 -6.52 -4.69
C ILE A 47 10.16 -6.27 -6.16
N ALA A 48 11.14 -6.36 -7.06
CA ALA A 48 10.95 -6.18 -8.49
C ALA A 48 9.93 -7.16 -9.07
N ALA A 49 9.94 -8.44 -8.66
CA ALA A 49 8.96 -9.42 -9.09
C ALA A 49 7.54 -9.00 -8.71
N GLY A 50 7.34 -8.51 -7.47
CA GLY A 50 6.05 -7.98 -7.05
C GLY A 50 5.60 -6.77 -7.87
N LEU A 51 6.47 -5.77 -8.04
CA LEU A 51 6.16 -4.57 -8.84
C LEU A 51 5.83 -4.93 -10.30
N LEU A 52 6.57 -5.86 -10.90
CA LEU A 52 6.30 -6.34 -12.26
C LEU A 52 4.94 -7.03 -12.36
N ILE A 53 4.60 -7.93 -11.44
CA ILE A 53 3.31 -8.62 -11.41
C ILE A 53 2.16 -7.60 -11.31
N ILE A 54 2.27 -6.64 -10.39
CA ILE A 54 1.26 -5.60 -10.19
C ILE A 54 1.08 -4.79 -11.48
N SER A 55 2.18 -4.40 -12.13
CA SER A 55 2.15 -3.61 -13.38
C SER A 55 1.49 -4.31 -14.58
N THR A 56 1.09 -5.58 -14.46
CA THR A 56 0.41 -6.31 -15.53
C THR A 56 -1.09 -6.05 -15.60
N VAL A 57 -1.67 -5.43 -14.56
CA VAL A 57 -3.11 -5.13 -14.47
C VAL A 57 -3.28 -3.65 -14.13
N PRO A 58 -4.23 -2.93 -14.78
CA PRO A 58 -4.53 -1.55 -14.38
C PRO A 58 -5.04 -1.50 -12.94
N LEU A 59 -4.55 -0.56 -12.13
CA LEU A 59 -4.93 -0.45 -10.72
C LEU A 59 -6.12 0.48 -10.47
N ASN A 60 -6.80 0.94 -11.52
CA ASN A 60 -7.99 1.75 -11.40
C ASN A 60 -9.11 1.03 -10.63
N ALA A 61 -9.98 1.79 -9.98
CA ALA A 61 -11.03 1.28 -9.12
C ALA A 61 -12.25 0.70 -9.89
N ASP A 62 -12.04 0.03 -11.03
CA ASP A 62 -13.13 -0.67 -11.72
C ASP A 62 -13.63 -1.86 -10.88
N LEU A 63 -14.94 -1.88 -10.61
CA LEU A 63 -15.61 -2.91 -9.81
C LEU A 63 -16.32 -3.96 -10.66
N SER A 64 -16.00 -4.05 -11.95
CA SER A 64 -16.37 -5.18 -12.80
C SER A 64 -15.77 -6.47 -12.24
N LEU A 65 -16.54 -7.56 -12.22
CA LEU A 65 -16.09 -8.83 -11.62
C LEU A 65 -14.82 -9.37 -12.29
N GLY A 66 -14.70 -9.16 -13.60
CA GLY A 66 -13.51 -9.55 -14.37
C GLY A 66 -12.27 -8.78 -13.92
N HIS A 67 -12.38 -7.46 -13.77
CA HIS A 67 -11.28 -6.62 -13.30
C HIS A 67 -10.91 -6.93 -11.85
N MET A 68 -11.88 -7.04 -10.96
CA MET A 68 -11.65 -7.40 -9.56
C MET A 68 -10.94 -8.76 -9.43
N ALA A 69 -11.31 -9.75 -10.26
CA ALA A 69 -10.64 -11.04 -10.26
C ALA A 69 -9.20 -10.95 -10.79
N ALA A 70 -8.96 -10.19 -11.87
CA ALA A 70 -7.63 -9.97 -12.44
C ALA A 70 -6.71 -9.22 -11.46
N MET A 71 -7.17 -8.10 -10.91
CA MET A 71 -6.44 -7.31 -9.92
C MET A 71 -6.19 -8.12 -8.65
N GLY A 72 -7.21 -8.79 -8.10
CA GLY A 72 -7.05 -9.66 -6.94
C GLY A 72 -6.04 -10.78 -7.14
N ALA A 73 -6.01 -11.39 -8.34
CA ALA A 73 -5.02 -12.41 -8.69
C ALA A 73 -3.60 -11.82 -8.79
N ALA A 74 -3.43 -10.67 -9.43
CA ALA A 74 -2.15 -9.98 -9.54
C ALA A 74 -1.60 -9.59 -8.15
N LEU A 75 -2.44 -8.99 -7.31
CA LEU A 75 -2.09 -8.64 -5.93
C LEU A 75 -1.70 -9.90 -5.14
N ALA A 76 -2.49 -10.98 -5.19
CA ALA A 76 -2.16 -12.23 -4.52
C ALA A 76 -0.80 -12.79 -4.98
N LEU A 77 -0.55 -12.82 -6.29
CA LEU A 77 0.71 -13.28 -6.87
C LEU A 77 1.91 -12.41 -6.45
N ALA A 78 1.73 -11.09 -6.38
CA ALA A 78 2.76 -10.14 -5.98
C ALA A 78 3.24 -10.35 -4.53
N VAL A 79 2.43 -10.98 -3.67
CA VAL A 79 2.83 -11.37 -2.31
C VAL A 79 3.30 -12.82 -2.27
N ILE A 80 2.57 -13.74 -2.91
CA ILE A 80 2.86 -15.19 -2.87
C ILE A 80 4.20 -15.49 -3.54
N VAL A 81 4.49 -14.91 -4.70
CA VAL A 81 5.73 -15.19 -5.44
C VAL A 81 6.97 -14.79 -4.63
N PRO A 82 7.11 -13.55 -4.11
CA PRO A 82 8.22 -13.20 -3.24
C PRO A 82 8.33 -14.08 -2.00
N TRP A 83 7.19 -14.38 -1.37
CA TRP A 83 7.15 -15.20 -0.16
C TRP A 83 7.62 -16.65 -0.42
N VAL A 84 7.18 -17.29 -1.50
CA VAL A 84 7.62 -18.64 -1.89
C VAL A 84 9.12 -18.66 -2.19
N ILE A 85 9.62 -17.67 -2.93
CA ILE A 85 11.04 -17.59 -3.30
C ILE A 85 11.90 -17.38 -2.05
N ASP A 86 11.55 -16.42 -1.17
CA ASP A 86 12.24 -16.19 0.11
C ASP A 86 12.26 -17.46 0.98
N ARG A 87 11.13 -18.18 1.03
CA ARG A 87 10.96 -19.34 1.90
C ARG A 87 11.68 -20.59 1.41
N TYR A 88 11.55 -20.92 0.13
CA TYR A 88 11.93 -22.23 -0.42
C TYR A 88 13.18 -22.17 -1.30
N ILE A 89 13.41 -21.07 -2.02
CA ILE A 89 14.57 -20.90 -2.90
C ILE A 89 15.74 -20.26 -2.12
N TYR A 90 15.53 -19.07 -1.55
CA TYR A 90 16.58 -18.37 -0.79
C TYR A 90 16.74 -18.91 0.63
N ARG A 91 15.67 -19.50 1.19
CA ARG A 91 15.65 -20.12 2.51
C ARG A 91 16.00 -19.16 3.66
N GLU A 92 15.82 -17.85 3.47
CA GLU A 92 16.14 -16.84 4.47
C GLU A 92 14.99 -16.60 5.45
N ARG A 93 13.74 -16.85 5.02
CA ARG A 93 12.53 -16.72 5.84
C ARG A 93 12.42 -15.31 6.43
N ILE A 94 12.73 -14.30 5.63
CA ILE A 94 12.69 -12.89 6.00
C ILE A 94 11.24 -12.40 5.98
N ILE A 95 10.48 -12.77 4.95
CA ILE A 95 9.08 -12.36 4.79
C ILE A 95 8.24 -13.16 5.78
N ARG A 96 7.69 -12.47 6.79
CA ARG A 96 6.89 -13.06 7.86
C ARG A 96 5.70 -12.18 8.17
N PHE A 97 4.61 -12.83 8.58
CA PHE A 97 3.35 -12.20 8.93
C PHE A 97 3.03 -12.44 10.41
N PRO A 98 3.56 -11.62 11.34
CA PRO A 98 3.40 -11.82 12.78
C PRO A 98 1.99 -11.46 13.26
N MET A 99 1.02 -12.36 13.03
CA MET A 99 -0.40 -12.16 13.33
C MET A 99 -0.72 -12.35 14.83
N PHE A 100 -0.16 -13.38 15.46
CA PHE A 100 -0.40 -13.69 16.87
C PHE A 100 0.87 -13.47 17.69
N THR A 101 1.16 -12.22 18.03
CA THR A 101 2.33 -11.87 18.86
C THR A 101 2.13 -12.19 20.34
N GLY A 102 0.88 -12.43 20.78
CA GLY A 102 0.53 -12.70 22.18
C GLY A 102 0.71 -11.51 23.13
N GLN A 103 1.16 -10.37 22.62
CA GLN A 103 1.41 -9.18 23.43
C GLN A 103 0.19 -8.26 23.43
N LYS A 104 -0.13 -7.71 24.61
CA LYS A 104 -1.18 -6.70 24.75
C LYS A 104 -0.71 -5.39 24.12
N TRP A 105 -1.60 -4.70 23.42
CA TRP A 105 -1.32 -3.36 22.91
C TRP A 105 -1.18 -2.36 24.06
N SER A 106 -0.15 -1.51 23.98
CA SER A 106 0.07 -0.43 24.93
C SER A 106 -1.09 0.58 24.90
N LEU A 107 -1.21 1.41 25.94
CA LEU A 107 -2.23 2.46 25.97
C LEU A 107 -2.06 3.43 24.78
N ALA A 108 -0.82 3.83 24.46
CA ALA A 108 -0.53 4.65 23.30
C ALA A 108 -1.01 4.01 22.00
N ALA A 109 -0.76 2.70 21.82
CA ALA A 109 -1.24 1.97 20.65
C ALA A 109 -2.78 1.93 20.57
N LYS A 110 -3.47 1.79 21.71
CA LYS A 110 -4.94 1.83 21.76
C LYS A 110 -5.51 3.21 21.47
N LEU A 111 -4.89 4.28 21.97
CA LEU A 111 -5.30 5.67 21.73
C LEU A 111 -4.99 6.13 20.30
N TYR A 112 -3.99 5.55 19.66
CA TYR A 112 -3.67 5.82 18.27
C TYR A 112 -4.79 5.38 17.32
N LEU A 113 -5.49 4.26 17.59
CA LEU A 113 -6.60 3.76 16.76
C LEU A 113 -7.75 4.79 16.58
N PRO A 114 -8.39 5.33 17.64
CA PRO A 114 -9.38 6.38 17.47
C PRO A 114 -8.75 7.69 16.94
N GLY A 115 -7.46 7.93 17.20
CA GLY A 115 -6.73 9.05 16.60
C GLY A 115 -6.68 8.97 15.07
N VAL A 116 -6.44 7.78 14.51
CA VAL A 116 -6.44 7.54 13.05
C VAL A 116 -7.83 7.74 12.47
N VAL A 117 -8.88 7.25 13.16
CA VAL A 117 -10.27 7.49 12.75
C VAL A 117 -10.59 8.99 12.73
N LEU A 118 -10.19 9.72 13.76
CA LEU A 118 -10.40 11.16 13.85
C LEU A 118 -9.64 11.92 12.75
N LEU A 119 -8.38 11.57 12.49
CA LEU A 119 -7.60 12.17 11.41
C LEU A 119 -8.23 11.91 10.05
N GLY A 120 -8.62 10.66 9.77
CA GLY A 120 -9.34 10.31 8.55
C GLY A 120 -10.62 11.11 8.40
N TYR A 121 -11.40 11.25 9.48
CA TYR A 121 -12.67 11.97 9.48
C TYR A 121 -12.50 13.47 9.18
N LEU A 122 -11.42 14.09 9.67
CA LEU A 122 -11.16 15.51 9.46
C LEU A 122 -10.51 15.81 8.10
N ILE A 123 -9.70 14.88 7.58
CA ILE A 123 -8.85 15.12 6.42
C ILE A 123 -9.47 14.58 5.13
N LEU A 124 -10.03 13.37 5.14
CA LEU A 124 -10.50 12.69 3.94
C LEU A 124 -11.65 13.42 3.25
N PRO A 125 -12.68 13.93 3.94
CA PRO A 125 -13.75 14.68 3.27
C PRO A 125 -13.23 15.93 2.58
N VAL A 126 -12.39 16.72 3.26
CA VAL A 126 -11.76 17.91 2.69
C VAL A 126 -10.96 17.53 1.44
N TYR A 127 -10.13 16.50 1.51
CA TYR A 127 -9.36 15.99 0.38
C TYR A 127 -10.24 15.58 -0.80
N LEU A 128 -11.14 14.63 -0.57
CA LEU A 128 -11.99 14.03 -1.59
C LEU A 128 -12.83 15.11 -2.29
N ILE A 129 -13.48 15.97 -1.50
CA ILE A 129 -14.50 16.91 -1.99
C ILE A 129 -13.87 18.16 -2.61
N SER A 130 -12.79 18.69 -2.04
CA SER A 130 -12.15 19.90 -2.58
C SER A 130 -11.39 19.67 -3.89
N THR A 131 -11.08 18.41 -4.22
CA THR A 131 -10.29 18.05 -5.40
C THR A 131 -11.03 17.19 -6.41
N ASP A 132 -12.28 16.82 -6.13
CA ASP A 132 -13.11 15.92 -6.94
C ASP A 132 -12.51 14.51 -7.19
N VAL A 133 -11.40 14.15 -6.53
CA VAL A 133 -10.73 12.85 -6.69
C VAL A 133 -11.60 11.66 -6.27
N TYR A 134 -12.68 11.88 -5.50
CA TYR A 134 -13.64 10.82 -5.19
C TYR A 134 -14.23 10.16 -6.45
N GLN A 135 -14.25 10.87 -7.58
CA GLN A 135 -14.71 10.37 -8.87
C GLN A 135 -13.81 9.29 -9.48
N ASN A 136 -12.59 9.11 -8.95
CA ASN A 136 -11.70 8.00 -9.34
C ASN A 136 -12.26 6.65 -8.89
N TRP A 137 -13.19 6.65 -7.93
CA TRP A 137 -13.91 5.46 -7.45
C TRP A 137 -15.36 5.47 -7.94
N PRO A 138 -15.96 4.30 -8.22
CA PRO A 138 -17.35 4.22 -8.65
C PRO A 138 -18.32 4.70 -7.57
N ASP A 139 -19.46 5.24 -8.03
CA ASP A 139 -20.55 5.63 -7.15
C ASP A 139 -21.16 4.41 -6.43
N ALA A 140 -20.79 4.26 -5.17
CA ALA A 140 -21.28 3.21 -4.28
C ALA A 140 -22.63 3.56 -3.63
N SER A 141 -23.13 4.79 -3.75
CA SER A 141 -24.37 5.22 -3.09
C SER A 141 -25.63 4.69 -3.78
N SER A 142 -25.58 4.48 -5.10
CA SER A 142 -26.75 4.13 -5.91
C SER A 142 -27.01 2.62 -6.06
N ASP A 143 -25.99 1.77 -5.88
CA ASP A 143 -26.09 0.31 -6.11
C ASP A 143 -25.46 -0.49 -4.96
N THR A 144 -26.30 -1.29 -4.29
CA THR A 144 -25.89 -2.19 -3.19
C THR A 144 -24.76 -3.16 -3.59
N SER A 145 -24.72 -3.64 -4.83
CA SER A 145 -23.63 -4.51 -5.30
C SER A 145 -22.31 -3.75 -5.37
N ILE A 146 -22.34 -2.53 -5.89
CA ILE A 146 -21.15 -1.65 -5.98
C ILE A 146 -20.69 -1.26 -4.57
N PHE A 147 -21.62 -0.93 -3.67
CA PHE A 147 -21.35 -0.64 -2.26
C PHE A 147 -20.52 -1.74 -1.60
N TRP A 148 -20.97 -2.99 -1.69
CA TRP A 148 -20.27 -4.12 -1.07
C TRP A 148 -18.97 -4.48 -1.79
N ARG A 149 -18.90 -4.34 -3.12
CA ARG A 149 -17.66 -4.54 -3.87
C ARG A 149 -16.60 -3.51 -3.53
N LEU A 150 -16.98 -2.23 -3.40
CA LEU A 150 -16.09 -1.17 -2.97
C LEU A 150 -15.62 -1.42 -1.53
N PHE A 151 -16.53 -1.74 -0.62
CA PHE A 151 -16.19 -2.06 0.76
C PHE A 151 -15.17 -3.21 0.83
N VAL A 152 -15.46 -4.35 0.18
CA VAL A 152 -14.55 -5.49 0.16
C VAL A 152 -13.23 -5.14 -0.54
N GLY A 153 -13.28 -4.43 -1.66
CA GLY A 153 -12.12 -4.04 -2.45
C GLY A 153 -11.15 -3.16 -1.67
N VAL A 154 -11.63 -2.07 -1.08
CA VAL A 154 -10.82 -1.14 -0.27
C VAL A 154 -10.15 -1.89 0.88
N ASN A 155 -10.92 -2.66 1.67
CA ASN A 155 -10.37 -3.39 2.83
C ASN A 155 -9.39 -4.50 2.41
N ALA A 156 -9.65 -5.19 1.29
CA ALA A 156 -8.76 -6.24 0.78
C ALA A 156 -7.43 -5.66 0.29
N VAL A 157 -7.48 -4.52 -0.41
CA VAL A 157 -6.29 -3.78 -0.84
C VAL A 157 -5.51 -3.27 0.37
N GLY A 158 -6.17 -2.72 1.40
CA GLY A 158 -5.48 -2.26 2.59
C GLY A 158 -4.76 -3.38 3.37
N ILE A 159 -5.35 -4.58 3.46
CA ILE A 159 -4.64 -5.76 4.00
C ILE A 159 -3.44 -6.11 3.11
N TRP A 160 -3.63 -6.07 1.80
CA TRP A 160 -2.59 -6.38 0.84
C TRP A 160 -1.40 -5.40 0.90
N ASP A 161 -1.66 -4.11 1.10
CA ASP A 161 -0.63 -3.07 1.27
C ASP A 161 0.32 -3.42 2.43
N GLU A 162 -0.25 -3.91 3.54
CA GLU A 162 0.55 -4.32 4.69
C GLU A 162 1.35 -5.61 4.44
N LEU A 163 0.81 -6.53 3.65
CA LEU A 163 1.51 -7.75 3.25
C LEU A 163 2.70 -7.44 2.33
N PHE A 164 2.48 -6.57 1.34
CA PHE A 164 3.46 -6.29 0.30
C PHE A 164 4.43 -5.18 0.70
N PHE A 165 3.97 -3.99 1.05
CA PHE A 165 4.88 -2.88 1.34
C PHE A 165 5.56 -3.04 2.69
N ILE A 166 4.83 -3.45 3.73
CA ILE A 166 5.40 -3.53 5.08
C ILE A 166 6.04 -4.90 5.33
N CYS A 167 5.30 -5.99 5.22
CA CYS A 167 5.81 -7.31 5.56
C CYS A 167 6.80 -7.88 4.52
N THR A 168 6.80 -7.37 3.29
CA THR A 168 7.73 -7.78 2.22
C THR A 168 8.79 -6.71 1.93
N CYS A 169 8.42 -5.57 1.34
CA CYS A 169 9.40 -4.57 0.90
C CYS A 169 10.20 -4.00 2.07
N PHE A 170 9.52 -3.47 3.09
CA PHE A 170 10.19 -2.85 4.24
C PHE A 170 11.05 -3.85 5.02
N THR A 171 10.58 -5.08 5.28
CA THR A 171 11.39 -6.10 5.97
C THR A 171 12.63 -6.52 5.19
N LEU A 172 12.54 -6.63 3.85
CA LEU A 172 13.68 -6.92 2.97
C LEU A 172 14.69 -5.76 2.97
N LEU A 173 14.21 -4.52 2.92
CA LEU A 173 15.06 -3.33 2.94
C LEU A 173 15.74 -3.10 4.30
N LEU A 174 15.08 -3.46 5.41
CA LEU A 174 15.67 -3.43 6.76
C LEU A 174 16.89 -4.34 6.93
N ARG A 175 17.13 -5.29 6.01
CA ARG A 175 18.35 -6.11 6.02
C ARG A 175 19.58 -5.36 5.52
N HIS A 176 19.38 -4.29 4.76
CA HIS A 176 20.44 -3.59 4.05
C HIS A 176 20.64 -2.17 4.57
N PHE A 177 19.59 -1.56 5.12
CA PHE A 177 19.57 -0.12 5.40
C PHE A 177 19.03 0.22 6.79
N PRO A 178 19.44 1.38 7.36
CA PRO A 178 18.82 1.89 8.58
C PRO A 178 17.32 2.15 8.35
N VAL A 179 16.56 2.10 9.45
CA VAL A 179 15.09 2.14 9.46
C VAL A 179 14.55 3.29 8.63
N TRP A 180 15.09 4.51 8.80
CA TRP A 180 14.57 5.69 8.11
C TRP A 180 14.71 5.60 6.58
N ILE A 181 15.81 5.04 6.07
CA ILE A 181 16.00 4.87 4.62
C ILE A 181 15.07 3.80 4.07
N ALA A 182 14.99 2.65 4.73
CA ALA A 182 14.07 1.57 4.35
C ALA A 182 12.63 2.08 4.33
N ASN A 183 12.24 2.88 5.33
CA ASN A 183 10.89 3.42 5.44
C ASN A 183 10.57 4.43 4.34
N VAL A 184 11.49 5.36 4.04
CA VAL A 184 11.31 6.34 2.96
C VAL A 184 11.21 5.65 1.60
N LEU A 185 12.10 4.70 1.30
CA LEU A 185 12.08 3.99 0.03
C LEU A 185 10.82 3.14 -0.15
N THR A 186 10.33 2.50 0.92
CA THR A 186 9.04 1.81 0.91
C THR A 186 7.88 2.79 0.75
N ALA A 187 7.89 3.92 1.44
CA ALA A 187 6.83 4.93 1.35
C ALA A 187 6.71 5.51 -0.06
N VAL A 188 7.83 5.72 -0.78
CA VAL A 188 7.78 6.09 -2.20
C VAL A 188 7.04 5.04 -3.02
N MET A 189 7.38 3.75 -2.85
CA MET A 189 6.72 2.67 -3.61
C MET A 189 5.24 2.56 -3.28
N PHE A 190 4.89 2.64 -1.99
CA PHE A 190 3.52 2.56 -1.50
C PHE A 190 2.69 3.75 -2.02
N SER A 191 3.14 4.99 -1.83
CA SER A 191 2.41 6.16 -2.31
C SER A 191 2.27 6.20 -3.84
N SER A 192 3.24 5.66 -4.57
CA SER A 192 3.14 5.56 -6.04
C SER A 192 2.05 4.57 -6.47
N PHE A 193 1.92 3.46 -5.75
CA PHE A 193 0.83 2.50 -5.98
C PHE A 193 -0.54 3.11 -5.65
N LEU A 194 -0.65 3.82 -4.52
CA LEU A 194 -1.89 4.50 -4.15
C LEU A 194 -2.29 5.60 -5.14
N TRP A 195 -1.33 6.27 -5.76
CA TRP A 195 -1.61 7.23 -6.82
C TRP A 195 -2.41 6.57 -7.95
N GLU A 196 -1.94 5.43 -8.49
CA GLU A 196 -2.64 4.74 -9.59
C GLU A 196 -4.03 4.23 -9.20
N ILE A 197 -4.23 3.88 -7.92
CA ILE A 197 -5.55 3.49 -7.41
C ILE A 197 -6.55 4.65 -7.43
N GLY A 198 -6.08 5.89 -7.33
CA GLY A 198 -6.92 7.08 -7.39
C GLY A 198 -6.56 8.19 -6.39
N TYR A 199 -5.50 8.04 -5.60
CA TYR A 199 -5.05 9.07 -4.66
C TYR A 199 -4.25 10.20 -5.33
N GLU A 200 -4.90 10.89 -6.27
CA GLU A 200 -4.32 11.95 -7.10
C GLU A 200 -4.30 13.34 -6.42
N ALA A 201 -4.06 14.40 -7.18
CA ALA A 201 -3.94 15.77 -6.71
C ALA A 201 -2.89 15.91 -5.58
N TRP A 202 -3.29 16.39 -4.40
CA TRP A 202 -2.40 16.48 -3.23
C TRP A 202 -2.42 15.21 -2.36
N GLY A 203 -3.06 14.12 -2.82
CA GLY A 203 -3.10 12.82 -2.17
C GLY A 203 -1.74 12.29 -1.69
N PRO A 204 -0.62 12.49 -2.41
CA PRO A 204 0.72 12.13 -1.91
C PRO A 204 1.10 12.77 -0.57
N LEU A 205 0.59 13.95 -0.25
CA LEU A 205 0.80 14.59 1.06
C LEU A 205 0.06 13.87 2.20
N LEU A 206 -0.88 12.98 1.87
CA LEU A 206 -1.59 12.10 2.81
C LEU A 206 -0.99 10.70 2.82
N THR A 207 -0.87 10.10 1.64
CA THR A 207 -0.46 8.69 1.50
C THR A 207 1.00 8.48 1.89
N PHE A 208 1.88 9.44 1.64
CA PHE A 208 3.31 9.32 1.99
C PHE A 208 3.55 9.38 3.51
N PRO A 209 3.01 10.35 4.26
CA PRO A 209 3.06 10.30 5.73
C PRO A 209 2.39 9.06 6.32
N PHE A 210 1.26 8.62 5.76
CA PHE A 210 0.59 7.40 6.18
C PHE A 210 1.50 6.17 5.99
N ALA A 211 2.12 6.00 4.82
CA ALA A 211 3.05 4.90 4.55
C ALA A 211 4.27 4.92 5.49
N LEU A 212 4.82 6.10 5.78
CA LEU A 212 5.89 6.27 6.78
C LEU A 212 5.44 5.82 8.18
N LEU A 213 4.22 6.19 8.58
CA LEU A 213 3.64 5.80 9.87
C LEU A 213 3.42 4.30 9.94
N GLN A 214 2.99 3.64 8.86
CA GLN A 214 2.81 2.18 8.84
C GLN A 214 4.13 1.44 9.08
N GLY A 215 5.19 1.78 8.35
CA GLY A 215 6.51 1.16 8.56
C GLY A 215 7.10 1.44 9.95
N TYR A 216 6.92 2.67 10.47
CA TYR A 216 7.33 3.03 11.83
C TYR A 216 6.56 2.23 12.89
N THR A 217 5.24 2.14 12.73
CA THR A 217 4.34 1.42 13.63
C THR A 217 4.65 -0.07 13.65
N PHE A 218 4.90 -0.67 12.49
CA PHE A 218 5.32 -2.06 12.38
C PHE A 218 6.66 -2.30 13.09
N ARG A 219 7.62 -1.37 12.96
CA ARG A 219 8.91 -1.46 13.66
C ARG A 219 8.74 -1.47 15.18
N LEU A 220 7.85 -0.65 15.73
CA LEU A 220 7.60 -0.55 17.16
C LEU A 220 6.84 -1.75 17.71
N THR A 221 5.76 -2.13 17.04
CA THR A 221 4.82 -3.14 17.54
C THR A 221 5.19 -4.56 17.14
N LYS A 222 5.91 -4.72 16.01
CA LYS A 222 6.20 -6.00 15.34
C LYS A 222 4.93 -6.86 15.16
N SER A 223 3.77 -6.21 15.02
CA SER A 223 2.46 -6.85 14.98
C SER A 223 1.77 -6.52 13.67
N PHE A 224 1.60 -7.55 12.84
CA PHE A 224 0.85 -7.42 11.58
C PHE A 224 -0.59 -7.01 11.86
N THR A 225 -1.22 -7.66 12.83
CA THR A 225 -2.60 -7.39 13.24
C THR A 225 -2.82 -5.94 13.65
N TYR A 226 -1.86 -5.32 14.35
CA TYR A 226 -1.98 -3.93 14.76
C TYR A 226 -1.95 -2.97 13.57
N VAL A 227 -0.98 -3.15 12.68
CA VAL A 227 -0.78 -2.29 11.50
C VAL A 227 -1.95 -2.44 10.51
N VAL A 228 -2.43 -3.67 10.29
CA VAL A 228 -3.69 -3.93 9.55
C VAL A 228 -4.88 -3.28 10.24
N SER A 229 -4.99 -3.31 11.56
CA SER A 229 -6.11 -2.65 12.26
C SER A 229 -6.09 -1.14 12.05
N VAL A 230 -4.91 -0.51 12.11
CA VAL A 230 -4.74 0.92 11.80
C VAL A 230 -5.18 1.20 10.37
N HIS A 231 -4.73 0.38 9.41
CA HIS A 231 -5.06 0.55 8.01
C HIS A 231 -6.56 0.41 7.77
N LEU A 232 -7.17 -0.69 8.21
CA LEU A 232 -8.59 -0.96 8.02
C LEU A 232 -9.51 0.08 8.69
N LEU A 233 -9.07 0.69 9.80
CA LEU A 233 -9.81 1.81 10.39
C LEU A 233 -9.75 3.07 9.50
N PHE A 234 -8.59 3.37 8.92
CA PHE A 234 -8.46 4.46 7.96
C PHE A 234 -9.31 4.20 6.71
N ASP A 235 -9.24 2.98 6.16
CA ASP A 235 -10.03 2.53 5.01
C ASP A 235 -11.53 2.56 5.25
N LEU A 236 -11.97 2.21 6.46
CA LEU A 236 -13.37 2.33 6.84
C LEU A 236 -13.82 3.78 6.73
N VAL A 237 -13.03 4.73 7.24
CA VAL A 237 -13.37 6.14 7.16
C VAL A 237 -13.33 6.63 5.71
N LEU A 238 -12.33 6.21 4.92
CA LEU A 238 -12.26 6.48 3.48
C LEU A 238 -13.51 5.99 2.76
N PHE A 239 -13.91 4.75 2.98
CA PHE A 239 -15.09 4.16 2.38
C PHE A 239 -16.34 5.00 2.70
N LEU A 240 -16.56 5.32 3.99
CA LEU A 240 -17.69 6.15 4.40
C LEU A 240 -17.63 7.54 3.78
N ALA A 241 -16.45 8.14 3.68
CA ALA A 241 -16.25 9.44 3.06
C ALA A 241 -16.45 9.40 1.53
N LEU A 242 -16.11 8.31 0.85
CA LEU A 242 -16.37 8.10 -0.58
C LEU A 242 -17.86 8.00 -0.87
N VAL A 243 -18.61 7.22 -0.06
CA VAL A 243 -20.06 7.12 -0.20
C VAL A 243 -20.71 8.47 0.06
N HIS A 244 -20.28 9.18 1.12
CA HIS A 244 -20.76 10.53 1.40
C HIS A 244 -20.41 11.52 0.28
N ALA A 245 -19.21 11.45 -0.31
CA ALA A 245 -18.80 12.39 -1.36
C ALA A 245 -19.68 12.28 -2.62
N HIS A 246 -20.15 11.07 -2.95
CA HIS A 246 -21.09 10.80 -4.05
C HIS A 246 -22.54 11.17 -3.70
N ASP A 247 -23.01 10.86 -2.48
CA ASP A 247 -24.32 11.27 -1.98
C ASP A 247 -24.20 11.99 -0.63
N ARG A 248 -24.36 13.32 -0.65
CA ARG A 248 -24.23 14.18 0.54
C ARG A 248 -25.31 13.95 1.58
N SER A 249 -26.43 13.34 1.20
CA SER A 249 -27.48 12.97 2.14
C SER A 249 -27.13 11.70 2.94
N PHE A 250 -26.24 10.86 2.40
CA PHE A 250 -25.75 9.67 3.06
C PHE A 250 -24.72 10.03 4.14
N LEU A 251 -25.00 9.66 5.40
CA LEU A 251 -24.13 9.94 6.55
C LEU A 251 -23.67 11.42 6.63
N PRO A 252 -24.57 12.37 6.91
CA PRO A 252 -24.27 13.80 7.01
C PRO A 252 -23.54 14.12 8.33
N ILE A 253 -22.46 13.40 8.59
CA ILE A 253 -21.62 13.55 9.77
C ILE A 253 -20.28 14.20 9.43
N PHE A 254 -19.84 14.17 8.18
CA PHE A 254 -18.54 14.70 7.75
C PHE A 254 -18.54 16.23 7.65
N ILE A 255 -17.40 16.84 7.97
CA ILE A 255 -17.18 18.28 7.94
C ILE A 255 -16.09 18.57 6.90
N TYR A 256 -16.33 19.53 6.00
CA TYR A 256 -15.42 19.91 4.92
C TYR A 256 -15.69 21.32 4.40
#